data_AF-W7T5J9-F1
#
_entry.id   AF-W7T5J9-F1
#
_cell.length_a   1.000
_cell.length_b   1.000
_cell.length_c   1.000
_cell.angle_alpha   90.00
_cell.angle_beta   90.00
_cell.angle_gamma   90.00
#
_symmetry.space_group_name_H-M   'P 1'
#
loop_
_entity.id
_entity.type
_entity.pdbx_description
1 polymer ?
#
loop_
_entity_poly.entity_id
_entity_poly.type
_entity_poly.pdbx_seq_one_letter_code
_entity_poly.pdbx_strand_id
1 'polypeptide(L)'
;MPHRLSTARRLADLRQIYTGETASSLRPATRNGTQHWEPADRHTVAAILAHGVDHTRGGAAALLPVPDHVRRAVLADTRDPVQQRLEAAILRALGRAVLHRRPEPLRQGPVCSSVRPIAPATVGLHLRASILGPMLAELTVSGLRVVVHRRHVELLLRADESVASVSLAAISNRQWAAATHYAHALTGTVWPMGRGHPEPLHGWPAVDPAKAAYTNPMAAALLRRLRVLGPTNWLAVGIDDDRLTIHLTWAGGASTTTVAAHLTHPLGGLPAQRFDAYHHADDISLMAHGPHDEPAVAVVLCNLDGQAPPPRARTDTTAAWTAFDAALTRPASRTRPAR
;
A
#
# COMPACT_ATOMS: atom_id res chain seq x y z
N MET A 1 22.77 31.64 1.22
CA MET A 1 21.70 30.72 0.79
C MET A 1 21.99 29.22 1.07
N PRO A 2 22.31 28.76 2.31
CA PRO A 2 22.71 27.36 2.53
C PRO A 2 21.55 26.36 2.78
N HIS A 3 20.31 26.81 3.02
CA HIS A 3 19.26 25.96 3.61
C HIS A 3 18.25 25.30 2.65
N ARG A 4 18.22 25.66 1.35
CA ARG A 4 17.20 25.10 0.43
C ARG A 4 17.52 23.68 -0.03
N LEU A 5 18.79 23.37 -0.27
CA LEU A 5 19.23 22.03 -0.68
C LEU A 5 19.10 21.01 0.47
N SER A 6 19.20 21.45 1.73
CA SER A 6 18.96 20.59 2.89
C SER A 6 17.49 20.19 3.02
N THR A 7 16.53 21.08 2.80
CA THR A 7 15.10 20.76 2.96
C THR A 7 14.61 19.77 1.90
N ALA A 8 14.91 20.00 0.62
CA ALA A 8 14.49 19.09 -0.44
C ALA A 8 15.08 17.69 -0.29
N ARG A 9 16.34 17.59 0.17
CA ARG A 9 16.97 16.31 0.49
C ARG A 9 16.26 15.61 1.66
N ARG A 10 16.02 16.31 2.77
CA ARG A 10 15.33 15.74 3.93
C ARG A 10 13.91 15.29 3.62
N LEU A 11 13.19 16.00 2.76
CA LEU A 11 11.88 15.59 2.27
C LEU A 11 11.94 14.35 1.38
N ALA A 12 12.94 14.27 0.49
CA ALA A 12 13.16 13.07 -0.30
C ALA A 12 13.50 11.88 0.59
N ASP A 13 14.38 12.05 1.58
CA ASP A 13 14.74 11.01 2.56
C ASP A 13 13.51 10.59 3.38
N LEU A 14 12.69 11.55 3.82
CA LEU A 14 11.42 11.29 4.50
C LEU A 14 10.49 10.46 3.61
N ARG A 15 10.25 10.88 2.37
CA ARG A 15 9.37 10.16 1.42
C ARG A 15 9.90 8.76 1.12
N GLN A 16 11.22 8.58 1.01
CA GLN A 16 11.85 7.27 0.82
C GLN A 16 11.48 6.27 1.91
N ILE A 17 11.34 6.72 3.16
CA ILE A 17 10.92 5.86 4.28
C ILE A 17 9.50 5.31 4.05
N TYR A 18 8.57 6.14 3.57
CA TYR A 18 7.17 5.74 3.35
C TYR A 18 6.95 4.95 2.05
N THR A 19 7.68 5.30 0.98
CA THR A 19 7.41 4.78 -0.38
C THR A 19 8.46 3.81 -0.89
N GLY A 20 9.66 3.75 -0.30
CA GLY A 20 10.75 2.90 -0.76
C GLY A 20 11.27 3.27 -2.16
N GLU A 21 10.87 4.42 -2.70
CA GLU A 21 11.35 4.95 -3.97
C GLU A 21 12.85 5.25 -3.95
N THR A 22 13.48 5.32 -5.13
CA THR A 22 14.90 5.66 -5.24
C THR A 22 15.12 7.17 -5.22
N ALA A 23 16.30 7.63 -4.77
CA ALA A 23 16.65 9.05 -4.76
C ALA A 23 16.49 9.73 -6.13
N SER A 24 16.71 8.99 -7.22
CA SER A 24 16.55 9.47 -8.60
C SER A 24 15.12 9.83 -8.97
N SER A 25 14.10 9.12 -8.46
CA SER A 25 12.69 9.46 -8.70
C SER A 25 12.18 10.51 -7.71
N LEU A 26 12.70 10.49 -6.49
CA LEU A 26 12.23 11.34 -5.39
C LEU A 26 12.63 12.82 -5.52
N ARG A 27 13.86 13.11 -5.95
CA ARG A 27 14.34 14.50 -6.02
C ARG A 27 13.53 15.37 -6.99
N PRO A 28 13.25 14.94 -8.24
CA PRO A 28 12.42 15.72 -9.16
C PRO A 28 10.99 15.88 -8.63
N ALA A 29 10.40 14.81 -8.10
CA ALA A 29 9.04 14.85 -7.55
C ALA A 29 8.92 15.83 -6.37
N THR A 30 9.89 15.80 -5.45
CA THR A 30 9.94 16.72 -4.31
C THR A 30 10.15 18.17 -4.78
N ARG A 31 11.05 18.40 -5.74
CA ARG A 31 11.27 19.75 -6.28
C ARG A 31 10.01 20.31 -6.93
N ASN A 32 9.30 19.51 -7.71
CA ASN A 32 8.06 19.92 -8.37
C ASN A 32 6.93 20.17 -7.36
N GLY A 33 6.80 19.34 -6.32
CA GLY A 33 5.80 19.54 -5.27
C GLY A 33 6.04 20.80 -4.43
N THR A 34 7.31 21.14 -4.19
CA THR A 34 7.70 22.25 -3.31
C THR A 34 7.88 23.60 -4.02
N GLN A 35 7.79 23.64 -5.36
CA GLN A 35 8.08 24.85 -6.13
C GLN A 35 7.11 26.01 -5.85
N HIS A 36 5.87 25.70 -5.45
CA HIS A 36 4.82 26.68 -5.18
C HIS A 36 4.69 27.02 -3.69
N TRP A 37 5.60 26.55 -2.84
CA TRP A 37 5.51 26.80 -1.41
C TRP A 37 5.84 28.25 -1.06
N GLU A 38 4.98 28.83 -0.23
CA GLU A 38 5.18 30.14 0.35
C GLU A 38 6.35 30.13 1.36
N PRO A 39 6.88 31.30 1.76
CA PRO A 39 7.84 31.38 2.86
C PRO A 39 7.32 30.72 4.16
N ALA A 40 6.03 30.88 4.48
CA ALA A 40 5.40 30.27 5.65
C ALA A 40 5.41 28.74 5.58
N ASP A 41 5.00 28.15 4.44
CA ASP A 41 5.06 26.71 4.21
C ASP A 41 6.46 26.14 4.45
N ARG A 42 7.48 26.81 3.89
CA ARG A 42 8.88 26.40 4.03
C ARG A 42 9.36 26.46 5.47
N HIS A 43 8.94 27.48 6.22
CA HIS A 43 9.27 27.60 7.64
C HIS A 43 8.63 26.49 8.46
N THR A 44 7.33 26.25 8.27
CA THR A 44 6.59 25.15 8.92
C THR A 44 7.24 23.79 8.65
N VAL A 45 7.57 23.50 7.39
CA VAL A 45 8.24 22.25 7.01
C VAL A 45 9.64 22.15 7.63
N ALA A 46 10.42 23.23 7.62
CA ALA A 46 11.75 23.23 8.21
C ALA A 46 11.70 22.96 9.72
N ALA A 47 10.74 23.57 10.43
CA ALA A 47 10.50 23.32 11.85
C ALA A 47 10.14 21.86 12.11
N ILE A 48 9.15 21.31 11.40
CA ILE A 48 8.73 19.91 11.55
C ILE A 48 9.91 18.95 11.29
N LEU A 49 10.66 19.18 10.22
CA LEU A 49 11.82 18.34 9.91
C LEU A 49 12.88 18.46 11.00
N ALA A 50 13.17 19.65 11.54
CA ALA A 50 14.17 19.84 12.60
C ALA A 50 13.90 19.02 13.86
N HIS A 51 12.63 18.84 14.21
CA HIS A 51 12.18 18.07 15.38
C HIS A 51 12.17 16.55 15.16
N GLY A 52 12.22 16.10 13.89
CA GLY A 52 12.28 14.68 13.53
C GLY A 52 11.04 13.89 13.96
N VAL A 53 11.15 12.55 13.89
CA VAL A 53 10.09 11.61 14.30
C VAL A 53 10.10 11.41 15.82
N ASP A 54 11.17 11.78 16.51
CA ASP A 54 11.30 11.52 17.95
C ASP A 54 10.40 12.44 18.80
N HIS A 55 10.04 13.63 18.31
CA HIS A 55 9.15 14.54 19.04
C HIS A 55 7.68 14.09 19.04
N THR A 56 7.24 13.23 18.11
CA THR A 56 5.88 12.66 18.16
C THR A 56 5.75 11.54 19.19
N ARG A 57 6.86 10.98 19.70
CA ARG A 57 6.83 9.92 20.73
C ARG A 57 6.43 10.41 22.12
N GLY A 58 6.53 11.72 22.39
CA GLY A 58 6.35 12.29 23.73
C GLY A 58 4.97 12.87 24.04
N GLY A 59 4.00 12.80 23.12
CA GLY A 59 2.62 13.26 23.33
C GLY A 59 2.40 14.76 23.61
N ALA A 60 3.46 15.57 23.75
CA ALA A 60 3.37 16.86 24.45
C ALA A 60 3.50 18.14 23.60
N ALA A 61 3.59 18.05 22.27
CA ALA A 61 3.53 19.25 21.43
C ALA A 61 2.57 19.03 20.28
N ALA A 62 1.38 19.65 20.37
CA ALA A 62 0.50 19.83 19.23
C ALA A 62 1.25 20.68 18.20
N LEU A 63 1.96 20.02 17.28
CA LEU A 63 2.51 20.69 16.11
C LEU A 63 1.34 21.36 15.39
N LEU A 64 1.54 22.62 14.99
CA LEU A 64 0.52 23.35 14.24
C LEU A 64 0.04 22.49 13.06
N PRO A 65 -1.28 22.43 12.80
CA PRO A 65 -1.82 21.64 11.72
C PRO A 65 -1.15 22.03 10.41
N VAL A 66 -0.61 21.03 9.71
CA VAL A 66 0.08 21.26 8.44
C VAL A 66 -0.96 21.54 7.37
N PRO A 67 -0.84 22.64 6.60
CA PRO A 67 -1.72 22.89 5.47
C PRO A 67 -1.72 21.70 4.50
N ASP A 68 -2.91 21.32 4.03
CA ASP A 68 -3.07 20.11 3.25
C ASP A 68 -2.27 20.14 1.92
N HIS A 69 -2.08 21.31 1.30
CA HIS A 69 -1.23 21.44 0.11
C HIS A 69 0.24 21.14 0.39
N VAL A 70 0.75 21.47 1.58
CA VAL A 70 2.11 21.13 2.02
C VAL A 70 2.25 19.63 2.19
N ARG A 71 1.31 18.97 2.87
CA ARG A 71 1.32 17.51 3.06
C ARG A 71 1.27 16.78 1.71
N ARG A 72 0.36 17.17 0.81
CA ARG A 72 0.22 16.57 -0.52
C ARG A 72 1.46 16.76 -1.41
N ALA A 73 2.18 17.87 -1.24
CA ALA A 73 3.43 18.09 -1.96
C ALA A 73 4.55 17.11 -1.53
N VAL A 74 4.49 16.57 -0.31
CA VAL A 74 5.43 15.56 0.19
C VAL A 74 4.99 14.16 -0.25
N LEU A 75 3.81 13.74 0.20
CA LEU A 75 3.22 12.44 -0.13
C LEU A 75 1.72 12.61 -0.37
N ALA A 76 1.32 12.63 -1.64
CA ALA A 76 -0.07 12.80 -2.00
C ALA A 76 -0.89 11.56 -1.66
N ASP A 77 -2.02 11.76 -1.00
CA ASP A 77 -3.11 10.79 -0.90
C ASP A 77 -4.07 10.94 -2.08
N THR A 78 -4.70 9.85 -2.50
CA THR A 78 -5.78 9.94 -3.49
C THR A 78 -7.05 10.48 -2.83
N ARG A 79 -7.76 11.34 -3.57
CA ARG A 79 -9.10 11.83 -3.22
C ARG A 79 -10.19 11.25 -4.10
N ASP A 80 -9.82 10.56 -5.17
CA ASP A 80 -10.76 9.88 -6.03
C ASP A 80 -11.28 8.62 -5.29
N PRO A 81 -12.59 8.55 -4.98
CA PRO A 81 -13.17 7.41 -4.28
C PRO A 81 -12.95 6.07 -5.02
N VAL A 82 -12.90 6.09 -6.36
CA VAL A 82 -12.67 4.88 -7.16
C VAL A 82 -11.25 4.38 -6.96
N GLN A 83 -10.27 5.29 -6.95
CA GLN A 83 -8.88 4.97 -6.65
C GLN A 83 -8.69 4.55 -5.19
N GLN A 84 -9.35 5.20 -4.24
CA GLN A 84 -9.32 4.80 -2.83
C GLN A 84 -9.85 3.38 -2.65
N ARG A 85 -10.97 3.05 -3.31
CA ARG A 85 -11.54 1.69 -3.30
C ARG A 85 -10.58 0.66 -3.87
N LEU A 86 -9.92 0.97 -5.00
CA LEU A 86 -8.94 0.06 -5.60
C LEU A 86 -7.74 -0.16 -4.67
N GLU A 87 -7.17 0.91 -4.13
CA GLU A 87 -6.01 0.84 -3.22
C GLU A 87 -6.34 0.12 -1.91
N ALA A 88 -7.50 0.39 -1.32
CA ALA A 88 -7.96 -0.30 -0.11
C ALA A 88 -8.13 -1.80 -0.33
N ALA A 89 -8.72 -2.20 -1.46
CA ALA A 89 -8.87 -3.61 -1.80
C ALA A 89 -7.53 -4.31 -2.04
N ILE A 90 -6.56 -3.62 -2.64
CA ILE A 90 -5.19 -4.15 -2.79
C ILE A 90 -4.52 -4.30 -1.43
N LEU A 91 -4.64 -3.33 -0.53
CA LEU A 91 -4.09 -3.45 0.83
C LEU A 91 -4.70 -4.65 1.56
N ARG A 92 -6.03 -4.82 1.48
CA ARG A 92 -6.75 -5.95 2.07
C ARG A 92 -6.27 -7.28 1.48
N ALA A 93 -6.14 -7.37 0.16
CA ALA A 93 -5.66 -8.57 -0.53
C ALA A 93 -4.20 -8.90 -0.16
N LEU A 94 -3.32 -7.89 -0.06
CA LEU A 94 -1.94 -8.05 0.40
C LEU A 94 -1.87 -8.57 1.84
N GLY A 95 -2.74 -8.06 2.72
CA GLY A 95 -2.85 -8.56 4.09
C GLY A 95 -3.37 -9.98 4.19
N ARG A 96 -4.28 -10.39 3.30
CA ARG A 96 -4.83 -11.75 3.31
C ARG A 96 -3.95 -12.78 2.59
N ALA A 97 -3.05 -12.32 1.72
CA ALA A 97 -2.07 -13.18 1.03
C ALA A 97 -1.21 -14.03 1.99
N VAL A 98 -1.01 -13.60 3.25
CA VAL A 98 -0.29 -14.37 4.27
C VAL A 98 -0.94 -15.73 4.55
N LEU A 99 -2.27 -15.84 4.44
CA LEU A 99 -3.03 -17.06 4.70
C LEU A 99 -2.67 -18.18 3.72
N HIS A 100 -2.16 -17.81 2.53
CA HIS A 100 -1.83 -18.72 1.45
C HIS A 100 -0.33 -18.85 1.20
N ARG A 101 0.47 -18.46 2.20
CA ARG A 101 1.93 -18.42 2.10
C ARG A 101 2.51 -19.81 1.86
N ARG A 102 3.46 -19.87 0.92
CA ARG A 102 4.27 -21.06 0.63
C ARG A 102 4.92 -21.61 1.91
N PRO A 103 5.03 -22.94 2.10
CA PRO A 103 5.69 -23.58 3.25
C PRO A 103 7.22 -23.41 3.28
N GLU A 104 7.73 -22.27 2.85
CA GLU A 104 9.17 -21.96 2.84
C GLU A 104 9.59 -21.13 4.07
N PRO A 105 10.89 -21.17 4.42
CA PRO A 105 11.45 -20.35 5.48
C PRO A 105 11.05 -18.88 5.33
N LEU A 106 10.74 -18.23 6.44
CA LEU A 106 10.48 -16.78 6.48
C LEU A 106 11.72 -16.04 6.01
N ARG A 107 11.73 -15.61 4.74
CA ARG A 107 12.73 -14.70 4.21
C ARG A 107 12.26 -13.27 4.45
N GLN A 108 12.87 -12.62 5.44
CA GLN A 108 12.69 -11.21 5.69
C GLN A 108 12.83 -10.40 4.40
N GLY A 109 11.87 -9.53 4.17
CA GLY A 109 11.84 -8.65 3.03
C GLY A 109 10.49 -7.98 2.91
N PRO A 110 10.45 -6.71 2.48
CA PRO A 110 9.21 -5.97 2.50
C PRO A 110 8.16 -6.60 1.56
N VAL A 111 6.90 -6.58 2.00
CA VAL A 111 5.74 -7.06 1.21
C VAL A 111 5.69 -6.35 -0.16
N CYS A 112 5.81 -5.03 -0.13
CA CYS A 112 6.04 -4.18 -1.29
C CYS A 112 7.43 -3.57 -1.13
N SER A 113 8.34 -3.74 -2.09
CA SER A 113 9.66 -3.09 -2.02
C SER A 113 9.57 -1.58 -2.26
N SER A 114 8.58 -1.15 -3.04
CA SER A 114 8.23 0.26 -3.23
C SER A 114 6.74 0.42 -3.56
N VAL A 115 6.17 1.53 -3.10
CA VAL A 115 4.84 2.03 -3.44
C VAL A 115 4.98 3.47 -3.93
N ARG A 116 4.89 3.68 -5.24
CA ARG A 116 5.18 4.95 -5.90
C ARG A 116 3.92 5.63 -6.40
N PRO A 117 3.51 6.78 -5.85
CA PRO A 117 2.51 7.63 -6.50
C PRO A 117 3.08 8.15 -7.82
N ILE A 118 2.48 7.77 -8.95
CA ILE A 118 2.91 8.17 -10.30
C ILE A 118 2.10 9.39 -10.75
N ALA A 119 0.79 9.32 -10.57
CA ALA A 119 -0.18 10.37 -10.88
C ALA A 119 -1.29 10.35 -9.81
N PRO A 120 -2.18 11.36 -9.75
CA PRO A 120 -3.26 11.39 -8.76
C PRO A 120 -4.10 10.10 -8.71
N ALA A 121 -4.45 9.57 -9.89
CA ALA A 121 -5.22 8.34 -10.08
C ALA A 121 -4.35 7.12 -10.48
N THR A 122 -3.05 7.14 -10.16
CA THR A 122 -2.17 6.01 -10.49
C THR A 122 -1.07 5.80 -9.46
N VAL A 123 -1.02 4.58 -8.91
CA VAL A 123 0.05 4.13 -8.01
C VAL A 123 0.80 2.95 -8.62
N GLY A 124 2.12 2.97 -8.54
CA GLY A 124 3.00 1.86 -8.91
C GLY A 124 3.38 1.03 -7.69
N LEU A 125 3.23 -0.29 -7.77
CA LEU A 125 3.61 -1.24 -6.73
C LEU A 125 4.70 -2.16 -7.23
N HIS A 126 5.78 -2.28 -6.45
CA HIS A 126 6.81 -3.29 -6.67
C HIS A 126 6.60 -4.43 -5.67
N LEU A 127 6.02 -5.53 -6.16
CA LEU A 127 5.72 -6.71 -5.36
C LEU A 127 6.74 -7.82 -5.60
N ARG A 128 6.96 -8.66 -4.59
CA ARG A 128 7.64 -9.95 -4.80
C ARG A 128 6.71 -10.86 -5.60
N ALA A 129 7.25 -11.58 -6.59
CA ALA A 129 6.46 -12.50 -7.42
C ALA A 129 5.72 -13.58 -6.61
N SER A 130 6.29 -14.02 -5.48
CA SER A 130 5.68 -14.98 -4.57
C SER A 130 4.47 -14.44 -3.79
N ILE A 131 4.20 -13.13 -3.81
CA ILE A 131 3.02 -12.54 -3.17
C ILE A 131 1.91 -12.34 -4.20
N LEU A 132 2.27 -12.22 -5.48
CA LEU A 132 1.34 -11.88 -6.55
C LEU A 132 0.20 -12.90 -6.66
N GLY A 133 0.48 -14.19 -6.76
CA GLY A 133 -0.55 -15.24 -6.86
C GLY A 133 -1.55 -15.21 -5.69
N PRO A 134 -1.09 -15.32 -4.43
CA PRO A 134 -1.93 -15.17 -3.24
C PRO A 134 -2.73 -13.86 -3.19
N MET A 135 -2.12 -12.73 -3.55
CA MET A 135 -2.80 -11.44 -3.61
C MET A 135 -3.92 -11.45 -4.66
N LEU A 136 -3.69 -12.01 -5.85
CA LEU A 136 -4.74 -12.12 -6.88
C LEU A 136 -5.88 -13.03 -6.43
N ALA A 137 -5.60 -14.10 -5.67
CA ALA A 137 -6.64 -14.98 -5.14
C ALA A 137 -7.55 -14.27 -4.11
N GLU A 138 -7.01 -13.32 -3.36
CA GLU A 138 -7.73 -12.57 -2.32
C GLU A 138 -8.28 -11.22 -2.81
N LEU A 139 -7.87 -10.75 -3.99
CA LEU A 139 -8.38 -9.51 -4.53
C LEU A 139 -9.85 -9.72 -4.90
N THR A 140 -10.75 -8.94 -4.30
CA THR A 140 -12.20 -9.02 -4.54
C THR A 140 -12.78 -7.62 -4.79
N VAL A 141 -12.63 -7.13 -6.02
CA VAL A 141 -13.15 -5.85 -6.55
C VAL A 141 -13.98 -6.05 -7.82
N SER A 142 -15.30 -5.87 -7.75
CA SER A 142 -16.16 -5.94 -8.93
C SER A 142 -15.77 -4.89 -9.98
N GLY A 143 -15.80 -5.26 -11.26
CA GLY A 143 -15.46 -4.38 -12.38
C GLY A 143 -13.95 -4.13 -12.56
N LEU A 144 -13.09 -4.84 -11.81
CA LEU A 144 -11.66 -4.82 -12.02
C LEU A 144 -11.33 -5.35 -13.41
N ARG A 145 -10.43 -4.67 -14.11
CA ARG A 145 -9.91 -5.06 -15.41
C ARG A 145 -8.39 -5.13 -15.36
N VAL A 146 -7.81 -5.89 -16.27
CA VAL A 146 -6.35 -6.06 -16.33
C VAL A 146 -5.82 -5.73 -17.71
N VAL A 147 -4.72 -4.98 -17.76
CA VAL A 147 -3.92 -4.78 -18.97
C VAL A 147 -2.51 -5.31 -18.73
N VAL A 148 -2.11 -6.31 -19.51
CA VAL A 148 -0.78 -6.92 -19.40
C VAL A 148 0.17 -6.26 -20.38
N HIS A 149 1.22 -5.61 -19.85
CA HIS A 149 2.31 -5.06 -20.63
C HIS A 149 3.55 -5.97 -20.55
N ARG A 150 4.61 -5.63 -21.29
CA ARG A 150 5.82 -6.46 -21.33
C ARG A 150 6.54 -6.58 -19.98
N ARG A 151 6.49 -5.54 -19.14
CA ARG A 151 7.28 -5.44 -17.89
C ARG A 151 6.46 -5.00 -16.67
N HIS A 152 5.15 -4.85 -16.85
CA HIS A 152 4.24 -4.45 -15.79
C HIS A 152 2.83 -4.91 -16.14
N VAL A 153 1.96 -4.92 -15.14
CA VAL A 153 0.54 -5.21 -15.29
C VAL A 153 -0.25 -4.07 -14.68
N GLU A 154 -1.25 -3.55 -15.40
CA GLU A 154 -2.12 -2.51 -14.88
C GLU A 154 -3.45 -3.12 -14.43
N LEU A 155 -3.81 -2.86 -13.19
CA LEU A 155 -5.10 -3.14 -12.62
C LEU A 155 -5.95 -1.88 -12.73
N LEU A 156 -7.05 -1.95 -13.46
CA LEU A 156 -7.93 -0.82 -13.75
C LEU A 156 -9.28 -1.03 -13.11
N LEU A 157 -9.80 -0.01 -12.43
CA LEU A 157 -11.17 0.01 -11.94
C LEU A 157 -11.87 1.22 -12.55
N ARG A 158 -12.99 0.96 -13.23
CA ARG A 158 -13.82 2.00 -13.84
C ARG A 158 -15.15 2.10 -13.10
N ALA A 159 -15.54 3.30 -12.71
CA ALA A 159 -16.87 3.61 -12.21
C ALA A 159 -17.26 4.99 -12.73
N ASP A 160 -18.39 5.05 -13.43
CA ASP A 160 -18.88 6.23 -14.14
C ASP A 160 -17.79 6.84 -15.06
N GLU A 161 -17.45 8.12 -14.85
CA GLU A 161 -16.42 8.84 -15.61
C GLU A 161 -15.00 8.68 -15.02
N SER A 162 -14.87 8.06 -13.84
CA SER A 162 -13.59 7.93 -13.13
C SER A 162 -12.88 6.61 -13.43
N VAL A 163 -11.56 6.71 -13.64
CA VAL A 163 -10.69 5.57 -13.91
C VAL A 163 -9.55 5.55 -12.90
N ALA A 164 -9.57 4.53 -12.06
CA ALA A 164 -8.51 4.22 -11.12
C ALA A 164 -7.52 3.21 -11.74
N SER A 165 -6.24 3.37 -11.43
CA SER A 165 -5.18 2.49 -11.93
C SER A 165 -4.13 2.17 -10.85
N VAL A 166 -3.74 0.89 -10.81
CA VAL A 166 -2.55 0.44 -10.08
C VAL A 166 -1.64 -0.33 -11.03
N SER A 167 -0.38 0.10 -11.14
CA SER A 167 0.64 -0.54 -11.96
C SER A 167 1.49 -1.49 -11.10
N LEU A 168 1.39 -2.79 -11.35
CA LEU A 168 2.27 -3.81 -10.77
C LEU A 168 3.57 -3.85 -11.57
N ALA A 169 4.58 -3.15 -11.07
CA ALA A 169 5.85 -2.93 -11.76
C ALA A 169 6.80 -4.14 -11.63
N ALA A 170 7.66 -4.31 -12.64
CA ALA A 170 8.65 -5.39 -12.75
C ALA A 170 8.04 -6.81 -12.73
N ILE A 171 6.78 -6.93 -13.14
CA ILE A 171 6.12 -8.22 -13.36
C ILE A 171 6.29 -8.60 -14.82
N SER A 172 7.06 -9.66 -15.06
CA SER A 172 7.18 -10.27 -16.39
C SER A 172 5.93 -11.05 -16.76
N ASN A 173 5.67 -11.25 -18.05
CA ASN A 173 4.60 -12.11 -18.55
C ASN A 173 4.60 -13.50 -17.89
N ARG A 174 5.78 -14.05 -17.60
CA ARG A 174 5.92 -15.38 -16.97
C ARG A 174 5.50 -15.37 -15.51
N GLN A 175 5.85 -14.33 -14.76
CA GLN A 175 5.41 -14.16 -13.37
C GLN A 175 3.92 -13.89 -13.30
N TRP A 176 3.37 -13.10 -14.23
CA TRP A 176 1.93 -12.90 -14.35
C TRP A 176 1.22 -14.23 -14.60
N ALA A 177 1.65 -15.00 -15.61
CA ALA A 177 1.11 -16.33 -15.91
C ALA A 177 1.16 -17.27 -14.71
N ALA A 178 2.29 -17.32 -13.98
CA ALA A 178 2.40 -18.15 -12.79
C ALA A 178 1.40 -17.74 -11.70
N ALA A 179 1.27 -16.43 -11.46
CA ALA A 179 0.34 -15.90 -10.47
C ALA A 179 -1.13 -16.12 -10.82
N THR A 180 -1.51 -16.02 -12.09
CA THR A 180 -2.88 -16.30 -12.53
C THR A 180 -3.21 -17.79 -12.46
N HIS A 181 -2.27 -18.68 -12.79
CA HIS A 181 -2.41 -20.12 -12.58
C HIS A 181 -2.59 -20.47 -11.11
N TYR A 182 -1.82 -19.82 -10.22
CA TYR A 182 -2.00 -19.95 -8.78
C TYR A 182 -3.42 -19.57 -8.35
N ALA A 183 -3.86 -18.36 -8.72
CA ALA A 183 -5.18 -17.84 -8.34
C ALA A 183 -6.30 -18.72 -8.87
N HIS A 184 -6.19 -19.18 -10.12
CA HIS A 184 -7.15 -20.10 -10.73
C HIS A 184 -7.22 -21.45 -10.00
N ALA A 185 -6.07 -22.04 -9.66
CA ALA A 185 -6.04 -23.31 -8.92
C ALA A 185 -6.68 -23.20 -7.52
N LEU A 186 -6.59 -22.03 -6.89
CA LEU A 186 -7.10 -21.80 -5.54
C LEU A 186 -8.58 -21.38 -5.50
N THR A 187 -9.03 -20.55 -6.45
CA THR A 187 -10.37 -19.93 -6.40
C THR A 187 -11.23 -20.26 -7.61
N GLY A 188 -10.70 -20.96 -8.61
CA GLY A 188 -11.34 -21.15 -9.92
C GLY A 188 -11.35 -19.90 -10.79
N THR A 189 -10.93 -18.73 -10.28
CA THR A 189 -11.01 -17.46 -11.02
C THR A 189 -10.04 -17.45 -12.20
N VAL A 190 -10.57 -17.19 -13.39
CA VAL A 190 -9.76 -17.04 -14.61
C VAL A 190 -9.36 -15.58 -14.77
N TRP A 191 -8.06 -15.34 -14.82
CA TRP A 191 -7.49 -14.02 -15.03
C TRP A 191 -7.04 -13.82 -16.48
N PRO A 192 -7.17 -12.62 -17.07
CA PRO A 192 -6.72 -12.35 -18.42
C PRO A 192 -5.21 -12.62 -18.60
N MET A 193 -4.87 -13.33 -19.68
CA MET A 193 -3.48 -13.71 -20.02
C MET A 193 -2.94 -12.96 -21.25
N GLY A 194 -3.82 -12.42 -22.08
CA GLY A 194 -3.48 -11.76 -23.34
C GLY A 194 -3.12 -10.29 -23.17
N ARG A 195 -2.36 -9.76 -24.13
CA ARG A 195 -2.28 -8.31 -24.36
C ARG A 195 -3.56 -7.90 -25.10
N GLY A 196 -4.27 -6.90 -24.62
CA GLY A 196 -5.50 -6.50 -25.29
C GLY A 196 -6.41 -5.62 -24.45
N HIS A 197 -7.66 -5.54 -24.88
CA HIS A 197 -8.67 -4.70 -24.25
C HIS A 197 -8.97 -5.17 -22.82
N PRO A 198 -9.18 -4.24 -21.89
CA PRO A 198 -9.40 -4.56 -20.49
C PRO A 198 -10.79 -5.21 -20.33
N GLU A 199 -10.84 -6.52 -20.10
CA GLU A 199 -12.08 -7.25 -19.80
C GLU A 199 -12.38 -7.22 -18.30
N PRO A 200 -13.65 -7.05 -17.88
CA PRO A 200 -14.02 -7.09 -16.48
C PRO A 200 -13.92 -8.51 -15.91
N LEU A 201 -13.40 -8.63 -14.68
CA LEU A 201 -13.51 -9.87 -13.92
C LEU A 201 -14.96 -10.05 -13.45
N HIS A 202 -15.54 -11.21 -13.73
CA HIS A 202 -16.91 -11.56 -13.37
C HIS A 202 -16.96 -12.32 -12.03
N GLY A 203 -18.10 -12.24 -11.33
CA GLY A 203 -18.44 -13.14 -10.21
C GLY A 203 -17.92 -12.73 -8.84
N TRP A 204 -17.54 -11.48 -8.64
CA TRP A 204 -16.99 -11.01 -7.36
C TRP A 204 -18.04 -10.27 -6.52
N PRO A 205 -18.13 -10.52 -5.20
CA PRO A 205 -19.11 -9.88 -4.34
C PRO A 205 -18.89 -8.37 -4.32
N ALA A 206 -19.98 -7.61 -4.44
CA ALA A 206 -19.93 -6.18 -4.23
C ALA A 206 -19.74 -5.90 -2.73
N VAL A 207 -18.69 -5.19 -2.37
CA VAL A 207 -18.60 -4.55 -1.05
C VAL A 207 -19.59 -3.41 -1.04
N ASP A 208 -20.38 -3.28 0.03
CA ASP A 208 -21.27 -2.13 0.23
C ASP A 208 -20.44 -0.83 0.19
N PRO A 209 -20.59 0.00 -0.87
CA PRO A 209 -19.77 1.18 -1.06
C PRO A 209 -20.01 2.25 0.00
N ALA A 210 -21.18 2.26 0.66
CA ALA A 210 -21.50 3.26 1.68
C ALA A 210 -20.68 3.05 2.95
N LYS A 211 -20.56 1.79 3.40
CA LYS A 211 -19.78 1.44 4.61
C LYS A 211 -18.29 1.66 4.41
N ALA A 212 -17.77 1.29 3.25
CA ALA A 212 -16.35 1.41 2.94
C ALA A 212 -15.91 2.87 2.69
N ALA A 213 -16.83 3.84 2.57
CA ALA A 213 -16.49 5.24 2.27
C ALA A 213 -15.57 5.88 3.32
N TYR A 214 -15.69 5.47 4.58
CA TYR A 214 -14.90 6.01 5.69
C TYR A 214 -13.53 5.35 5.84
N THR A 215 -13.45 4.02 5.66
CA THR A 215 -12.21 3.25 5.81
C THR A 215 -11.34 3.30 4.56
N ASN A 216 -11.92 3.40 3.35
CA ASN A 216 -11.18 3.40 2.08
C ASN A 216 -10.12 4.52 1.99
N PRO A 217 -10.38 5.78 2.35
CA PRO A 217 -9.34 6.82 2.36
C PRO A 217 -8.15 6.45 3.25
N MET A 218 -8.41 5.92 4.44
CA MET A 218 -7.37 5.54 5.40
C MET A 218 -6.59 4.31 4.93
N ALA A 219 -7.28 3.30 4.40
CA ALA A 219 -6.66 2.10 3.84
C ALA A 219 -5.80 2.43 2.59
N ALA A 220 -6.28 3.31 1.70
CA ALA A 220 -5.50 3.78 0.57
C ALA A 220 -4.23 4.54 1.02
N ALA A 221 -4.36 5.43 2.01
CA ALA A 221 -3.24 6.13 2.59
C ALA A 221 -2.22 5.18 3.26
N LEU A 222 -2.69 4.13 3.94
CA LEU A 222 -1.86 3.08 4.53
C LEU A 222 -1.08 2.30 3.45
N LEU A 223 -1.73 1.93 2.34
CA LEU A 223 -1.04 1.28 1.21
C LEU A 223 0.14 2.12 0.73
N ARG A 224 -0.07 3.42 0.54
CA ARG A 224 0.96 4.38 0.09
C ARG A 224 2.13 4.54 1.06
N ARG A 225 1.96 4.11 2.31
CA ARG A 225 2.94 4.21 3.40
C ARG A 225 3.44 2.86 3.88
N LEU A 226 3.11 1.76 3.19
CA LEU A 226 3.38 0.41 3.69
C LEU A 226 4.87 0.13 3.98
N ARG A 227 5.80 0.91 3.42
CA ARG A 227 7.24 0.75 3.68
C ARG A 227 7.67 1.15 5.08
N VAL A 228 6.85 1.89 5.84
CA VAL A 228 7.15 2.23 7.25
C VAL A 228 7.33 0.99 8.12
N LEU A 229 6.75 -0.15 7.70
CA LEU A 229 6.92 -1.43 8.38
C LEU A 229 8.34 -2.00 8.26
N GLY A 230 9.16 -1.52 7.32
CA GLY A 230 10.50 -2.03 7.08
C GLY A 230 10.50 -3.42 6.41
N PRO A 231 11.56 -4.21 6.59
CA PRO A 231 11.65 -5.59 6.08
C PRO A 231 10.85 -6.55 6.98
N THR A 232 9.60 -6.80 6.62
CA THR A 232 8.74 -7.72 7.37
C THR A 232 8.91 -9.17 6.93
N ASN A 233 8.51 -10.08 7.80
CA ASN A 233 8.40 -11.52 7.54
C ASN A 233 7.06 -11.86 6.87
N TRP A 234 6.00 -11.23 7.37
CA TRP A 234 4.64 -11.35 6.89
C TRP A 234 3.83 -10.11 7.31
N LEU A 235 2.66 -9.95 6.70
CA LEU A 235 1.69 -8.88 6.96
C LEU A 235 0.28 -9.45 6.93
N ALA A 236 -0.53 -9.08 7.90
CA ALA A 236 -1.96 -9.29 7.92
C ALA A 236 -2.67 -7.93 8.01
N VAL A 237 -3.75 -7.77 7.24
CA VAL A 237 -4.60 -6.58 7.26
C VAL A 237 -6.03 -7.01 7.46
N GLY A 238 -6.65 -6.53 8.54
CA GLY A 238 -8.09 -6.60 8.75
C GLY A 238 -8.71 -5.23 8.56
N ILE A 239 -9.84 -5.13 7.87
CA ILE A 239 -10.61 -3.89 7.77
C ILE A 239 -12.03 -4.25 8.21
N ASP A 240 -12.46 -3.65 9.32
CA ASP A 240 -13.81 -3.73 9.86
C ASP A 240 -14.53 -2.41 9.53
N ASP A 241 -15.33 -2.45 8.47
CA ASP A 241 -16.07 -1.29 7.97
C ASP A 241 -17.23 -0.90 8.91
N ASP A 242 -17.75 -1.83 9.73
CA ASP A 242 -18.82 -1.54 10.70
C ASP A 242 -18.27 -0.85 11.96
N ARG A 243 -17.04 -1.19 12.36
CA ARG A 243 -16.34 -0.56 13.50
C ARG A 243 -15.38 0.55 13.10
N LEU A 244 -15.34 0.92 11.83
CA LEU A 244 -14.41 1.92 11.28
C LEU A 244 -12.96 1.69 11.73
N THR A 245 -12.53 0.42 11.74
CA THR A 245 -11.23 0.01 12.30
C THR A 245 -10.40 -0.74 11.28
N ILE A 246 -9.12 -0.38 11.16
CA ILE A 246 -8.13 -1.08 10.34
C ILE A 246 -7.08 -1.70 11.26
N HIS A 247 -7.01 -3.03 11.25
CA HIS A 247 -5.99 -3.79 11.96
C HIS A 247 -4.81 -4.07 11.04
N LEU A 248 -3.62 -3.67 11.48
CA LEU A 248 -2.36 -3.91 10.80
C LEU A 248 -1.48 -4.76 11.72
N THR A 249 -1.30 -6.03 11.37
CA THR A 249 -0.46 -6.95 12.13
C THR A 249 0.70 -7.42 11.27
N TRP A 250 1.92 -7.38 11.78
CA TRP A 250 3.10 -7.85 11.04
C TRP A 250 4.10 -8.52 11.97
N ALA A 251 5.11 -9.17 11.40
CA ALA A 251 6.27 -9.66 12.16
C ALA A 251 7.57 -9.21 11.50
N GLY A 252 8.62 -9.00 12.30
CA GLY A 252 9.89 -8.42 11.87
C GLY A 252 9.78 -6.92 11.58
N GLY A 253 10.84 -6.35 11.03
CA GLY A 253 10.86 -4.95 10.60
C GLY A 253 10.81 -3.94 11.76
N ALA A 254 10.07 -2.85 11.57
CA ALA A 254 9.99 -1.74 12.54
C ALA A 254 9.04 -2.08 13.70
N SER A 255 9.38 -1.61 14.91
CA SER A 255 8.52 -1.76 16.09
C SER A 255 7.19 -1.01 15.96
N THR A 256 6.17 -1.43 16.71
CA THR A 256 4.84 -0.78 16.72
C THR A 256 4.94 0.71 17.00
N THR A 257 5.74 1.13 17.99
CA THR A 257 5.96 2.55 18.34
C THR A 257 6.63 3.33 17.21
N THR A 258 7.57 2.71 16.48
CA THR A 258 8.23 3.36 15.34
C THR A 258 7.26 3.56 14.19
N VAL A 259 6.46 2.53 13.87
CA VAL A 259 5.41 2.60 12.85
C VAL A 259 4.37 3.65 13.23
N ALA A 260 3.91 3.65 14.49
CA ALA A 260 2.98 4.65 15.00
C ALA A 260 3.51 6.08 14.82
N ALA A 261 4.75 6.35 15.24
CA ALA A 261 5.36 7.67 15.11
C ALA A 261 5.52 8.13 13.64
N HIS A 262 5.77 7.19 12.72
CA HIS A 262 5.76 7.50 11.28
C HIS A 262 4.35 7.76 10.75
N LEU A 263 3.37 6.94 11.12
CA LEU A 263 1.99 7.10 10.67
C LEU A 263 1.31 8.36 11.24
N THR A 264 1.77 8.89 12.37
CA THR A 264 1.29 10.17 12.92
C THR A 264 2.15 11.38 12.51
N HIS A 265 3.21 11.18 11.71
CA HIS A 265 4.10 12.26 11.31
C HIS A 265 3.37 13.31 10.45
N PRO A 266 3.41 14.63 10.77
CA PRO A 266 2.55 15.62 10.12
C PRO A 266 2.71 15.79 8.60
N LEU A 267 3.92 15.51 8.07
CA LEU A 267 4.20 15.66 6.63
C LEU A 267 4.00 14.40 5.81
N GLY A 268 4.17 13.22 6.42
CA GLY A 268 4.33 11.95 5.71
C GLY A 268 3.46 10.83 6.24
N GLY A 269 2.89 11.00 7.43
CA GLY A 269 1.93 10.10 8.05
C GLY A 269 0.55 10.18 7.40
N LEU A 270 -0.41 9.52 8.03
CA LEU A 270 -1.77 9.34 7.54
C LEU A 270 -2.55 10.65 7.49
N PRO A 271 -3.56 10.75 6.61
CA PRO A 271 -4.31 11.97 6.41
C PRO A 271 -5.37 12.18 7.51
N ALA A 272 -4.94 12.59 8.71
CA ALA A 272 -5.83 13.13 9.74
C ALA A 272 -5.31 14.50 10.21
N GLN A 273 -6.17 15.25 10.89
CA GLN A 273 -5.76 16.51 11.52
C GLN A 273 -5.04 16.25 12.85
N ARG A 274 -5.50 15.23 13.57
CA ARG A 274 -5.00 14.81 14.86
C ARG A 274 -5.10 13.29 14.98
N PHE A 275 -4.18 12.73 15.76
CA PHE A 275 -4.24 11.35 16.20
C PHE A 275 -4.14 11.29 17.71
N ASP A 276 -5.04 10.55 18.33
CA ASP A 276 -4.88 10.10 19.71
C ASP A 276 -4.31 8.67 19.69
N ALA A 277 -3.19 8.47 20.39
CA ALA A 277 -2.52 7.17 20.45
C ALA A 277 -2.79 6.49 21.79
N TYR A 278 -3.38 5.30 21.73
CA TYR A 278 -3.69 4.48 22.89
C TYR A 278 -2.73 3.29 22.91
N HIS A 279 -1.97 3.17 23.99
CA HIS A 279 -1.03 2.07 24.19
C HIS A 279 -1.72 0.95 24.96
N HIS A 280 -1.75 -0.23 24.35
CA HIS A 280 -2.18 -1.47 25.00
C HIS A 280 -0.96 -2.37 25.23
N ALA A 281 -1.14 -3.50 25.90
CA ALA A 281 -0.03 -4.40 26.23
C ALA A 281 0.71 -4.89 24.97
N ASP A 282 -0.04 -5.23 23.91
CA ASP A 282 0.50 -5.88 22.71
C ASP A 282 0.32 -5.05 21.42
N ASP A 283 -0.36 -3.90 21.50
CA ASP A 283 -0.68 -3.08 20.33
C ASP A 283 -0.72 -1.58 20.64
N ILE A 284 -0.74 -0.78 19.58
CA ILE A 284 -0.99 0.66 19.63
C ILE A 284 -2.18 0.98 18.72
N SER A 285 -3.21 1.60 19.29
CA SER A 285 -4.36 2.08 18.53
C SER A 285 -4.22 3.57 18.25
N LEU A 286 -4.25 3.95 16.97
CA LEU A 286 -4.27 5.34 16.51
C LEU A 286 -5.70 5.73 16.14
N MET A 287 -6.34 6.58 16.94
CA MET A 287 -7.63 7.16 16.60
C MET A 287 -7.44 8.40 15.75
N ALA A 288 -7.88 8.38 14.49
CA ALA A 288 -7.84 9.52 13.60
C ALA A 288 -9.05 10.43 13.84
N HIS A 289 -8.81 11.73 14.00
CA HIS A 289 -9.87 12.73 14.15
C HIS A 289 -10.09 13.50 12.85
N GLY A 290 -11.37 13.72 12.53
CA GLY A 290 -11.82 14.48 11.38
C GLY A 290 -11.74 16.01 11.58
N PRO A 291 -12.27 16.80 10.63
CA PRO A 291 -12.22 18.27 10.66
C PRO A 291 -12.94 18.94 11.83
N HIS A 292 -13.85 18.21 12.49
CA HIS A 292 -14.64 18.67 13.62
C HIS A 292 -14.25 17.94 14.93
N ASP A 293 -13.03 17.39 14.98
CA ASP A 293 -12.50 16.61 16.11
C ASP A 293 -13.26 15.30 16.42
N GLU A 294 -14.21 14.92 15.56
CA GLU A 294 -14.94 13.66 15.68
C GLU A 294 -14.03 12.46 15.31
N PRO A 295 -14.09 11.35 16.06
CA PRO A 295 -13.35 10.14 15.74
C PRO A 295 -13.86 9.56 14.41
N ALA A 296 -12.96 9.43 13.44
CA ALA A 296 -13.30 9.01 12.08
C ALA A 296 -12.96 7.54 11.82
N VAL A 297 -11.71 7.13 12.08
CA VAL A 297 -11.21 5.77 11.81
C VAL A 297 -10.11 5.43 12.81
N ALA A 298 -10.15 4.22 13.37
CA ALA A 298 -9.08 3.69 14.19
C ALA A 298 -8.10 2.83 13.36
N VAL A 299 -6.81 2.97 13.60
CA VAL A 299 -5.77 2.09 13.05
C VAL A 299 -5.06 1.37 14.20
N VAL A 300 -5.27 0.06 14.32
CA VAL A 300 -4.66 -0.77 15.36
C VAL A 300 -3.40 -1.41 14.80
N LEU A 301 -2.27 -1.20 15.48
CA LEU A 301 -0.95 -1.61 15.04
C LEU A 301 -0.40 -2.69 15.98
N CYS A 302 0.01 -3.83 15.45
CA CYS A 302 0.56 -4.92 16.24
C CYS A 302 1.77 -5.57 15.55
N ASN A 303 2.93 -5.54 16.20
CA ASN A 303 4.13 -6.25 15.76
C ASN A 303 4.34 -7.51 16.60
N LEU A 304 4.21 -8.67 15.96
CA LEU A 304 4.40 -9.99 16.55
C LEU A 304 5.79 -10.53 16.18
N ASP A 305 6.85 -9.81 16.52
CA ASP A 305 8.21 -10.19 16.14
C ASP A 305 8.59 -11.57 16.68
N GLY A 306 9.25 -12.37 15.84
CA GLY A 306 9.56 -13.77 16.12
C GLY A 306 8.36 -14.74 16.11
N GLN A 307 7.12 -14.26 15.97
CA GLN A 307 5.96 -15.15 15.92
C GLN A 307 5.70 -15.70 14.51
N ALA A 308 5.16 -16.91 14.48
CA ALA A 308 4.66 -17.53 13.26
C ALA A 308 3.52 -16.67 12.66
N PRO A 309 3.34 -16.70 11.33
CA PRO A 309 2.16 -16.09 10.72
C PRO A 309 0.87 -16.68 11.33
N PRO A 310 -0.26 -15.96 11.24
CA PRO A 310 -1.55 -16.49 11.66
C PRO A 310 -1.76 -17.87 11.02
N PRO A 311 -2.42 -18.81 11.74
CA PRO A 311 -2.63 -20.15 11.22
C PRO A 311 -3.25 -20.06 9.84
N ARG A 312 -2.71 -20.87 8.91
CA ARG A 312 -3.21 -20.91 7.53
C ARG A 312 -4.72 -21.05 7.54
N ALA A 313 -5.37 -20.43 6.55
CA ALA A 313 -6.71 -20.88 6.20
C ALA A 313 -6.67 -22.40 6.03
N ARG A 314 -7.74 -23.11 6.42
CA ARG A 314 -7.83 -24.59 6.30
C ARG A 314 -7.64 -25.10 4.85
N THR A 315 -7.49 -24.21 3.88
CA THR A 315 -7.29 -24.48 2.46
C THR A 315 -5.89 -24.99 2.16
N ASP A 316 -5.79 -26.20 1.62
CA ASP A 316 -4.53 -26.72 1.08
C ASP A 316 -4.13 -25.97 -0.20
N THR A 317 -3.03 -25.21 -0.12
CA THR A 317 -2.47 -24.42 -1.24
C THR A 317 -1.44 -25.19 -2.07
N THR A 318 -1.17 -26.46 -1.78
CA THR A 318 -0.08 -27.23 -2.41
C THR A 318 -0.25 -27.33 -3.93
N ALA A 319 -1.46 -27.64 -4.39
CA ALA A 319 -1.76 -27.71 -5.83
C ALA A 319 -1.56 -26.35 -6.52
N ALA A 320 -1.95 -25.24 -5.87
CA ALA A 320 -1.79 -23.89 -6.41
C ALA A 320 -0.31 -23.49 -6.55
N TRP A 321 0.53 -23.81 -5.55
CA TRP A 321 1.97 -23.58 -5.64
C TRP A 321 2.66 -24.44 -6.70
N THR A 322 2.23 -25.70 -6.87
CA THR A 322 2.70 -26.55 -7.96
C THR A 322 2.36 -25.96 -9.34
N ALA A 323 1.13 -25.46 -9.52
CA ALA A 323 0.71 -24.80 -10.75
C ALA A 323 1.53 -23.53 -11.04
N PHE A 324 1.81 -22.74 -10.01
CA PHE A 324 2.68 -21.56 -10.09
C PHE A 324 4.09 -21.93 -10.60
N ASP A 325 4.73 -22.92 -9.96
CA ASP A 325 6.09 -23.34 -10.30
C ASP A 325 6.18 -23.94 -11.71
N ALA A 326 5.18 -24.73 -12.12
CA ALA A 326 5.10 -25.29 -13.47
C ALA A 326 5.04 -24.18 -14.53
N ALA A 327 4.22 -23.15 -14.33
CA ALA A 327 4.14 -22.00 -15.22
C ALA A 327 5.43 -21.16 -15.23
N LEU A 328 6.09 -21.02 -14.08
CA LEU A 328 7.35 -20.27 -13.95
C LEU A 328 8.55 -21.00 -14.58
N THR A 329 8.47 -22.33 -14.76
CA THR A 329 9.55 -23.14 -15.33
C THR A 329 9.30 -23.57 -16.78
N ARG A 330 8.06 -23.45 -17.28
CA ARG A 330 7.70 -23.79 -18.66
C ARG A 330 8.55 -23.03 -19.69
N PRO A 331 9.25 -23.69 -20.62
CA PRO A 331 10.07 -23.00 -21.62
C PRO A 331 9.21 -22.04 -22.43
N ALA A 332 9.74 -20.86 -22.75
CA ALA A 332 9.03 -19.88 -23.58
C ALA A 332 8.73 -20.54 -24.93
N SER A 333 7.46 -20.86 -25.19
CA SER A 333 7.05 -21.38 -26.48
C SER A 333 7.46 -20.34 -27.52
N ARG A 334 8.35 -20.71 -28.43
CA ARG A 334 8.74 -19.89 -29.59
C ARG A 334 7.59 -19.83 -30.59
N THR A 335 6.40 -19.42 -30.16
CA THR A 335 5.32 -19.06 -31.06
C THR A 335 5.68 -17.68 -31.61
N ARG A 336 6.41 -17.69 -32.73
CA ARG A 336 6.63 -16.52 -33.57
C ARG A 336 5.23 -16.03 -33.96
N PRO A 337 4.81 -14.81 -33.63
CA PRO A 337 3.51 -14.32 -34.07
C PRO A 337 3.51 -14.37 -35.60
N ALA A 338 2.54 -15.08 -36.17
CA ALA A 338 2.26 -14.98 -37.59
C ALA A 338 1.97 -13.50 -37.87
N ARG A 339 2.74 -12.93 -38.80
CA ARG A 339 2.54 -11.56 -39.28
C ARG A 339 1.29 -11.50 -40.14
#